data_AF-A0AAW4IK35-F1
#
_entry.id   AF-A0AAW4IK35-F1
#
_cell.length_a   1.000
_cell.length_b   1.000
_cell.length_c   1.000
_cell.angle_alpha   90.00
_cell.angle_beta   90.00
_cell.angle_gamma   90.00
#
_symmetry.space_group_name_H-M   'P 1'
#
loop_
_entity.id
_entity.type
_entity.pdbx_description
1 polymer ?
#
loop_
_entity_poly.entity_id
_entity_poly.type
_entity_poly.pdbx_seq_one_letter_code
_entity_poly.pdbx_strand_id
1 'polypeptide(L)'
;MAVRSPHRDALRLLFLLNAGGSAADPEHTGAALVFKGEARLQAFDFWMRNPDYLAAELIDLFLHTQDKTCLGAAQEIFDNEEPDLRRVPMVRYFFGAYERLDDALSLLRSRDLVRITGSKGTNSKVLETIFFITNSGVELCSDATKQQPILQWYAQRAELVAKVAGDAGGAALKQKQYLRTSYASTKLKEVIPSIADEVRKRLAELTA
;
A
#
# COMPACT_ATOMS: atom_id res chain seq x y z
N MET A 1 -10.79 11.12 18.00
CA MET A 1 -10.35 10.39 16.79
C MET A 1 -10.79 11.19 15.59
N ALA A 2 -9.88 11.57 14.69
CA ALA A 2 -10.29 12.18 13.43
C ALA A 2 -11.20 11.19 12.68
N VAL A 3 -12.42 11.62 12.32
CA VAL A 3 -13.36 10.81 11.57
C VAL A 3 -12.72 10.48 10.22
N ARG A 4 -12.35 9.22 10.01
CA ARG A 4 -11.86 8.78 8.70
C ARG A 4 -13.01 8.81 7.71
N SER A 5 -12.74 9.28 6.50
CA SER A 5 -13.71 9.22 5.40
C SER A 5 -13.54 7.88 4.69
N PRO A 6 -14.54 6.99 4.72
CA PRO A 6 -14.48 5.72 3.98
C PRO A 6 -14.22 5.92 2.49
N HIS A 7 -14.62 7.07 1.92
CA HIS A 7 -14.36 7.43 0.53
C HIS A 7 -12.87 7.67 0.26
N ARG A 8 -12.16 8.32 1.19
CA ARG A 8 -10.71 8.55 1.05
C ARG A 8 -9.94 7.24 1.17
N ASP A 9 -10.34 6.37 2.10
CA ASP A 9 -9.76 5.04 2.22
C ASP A 9 -10.07 4.18 0.99
N ALA A 10 -11.29 4.24 0.45
CA ALA A 10 -11.66 3.55 -0.78
C ALA A 10 -10.81 3.99 -1.99
N LEU A 11 -10.65 5.30 -2.21
CA LEU A 11 -9.77 5.81 -3.27
C LEU A 11 -8.33 5.32 -3.09
N ARG A 12 -7.79 5.42 -1.87
CA ARG A 12 -6.44 4.97 -1.56
C ARG A 12 -6.24 3.48 -1.84
N LEU A 13 -7.19 2.64 -1.41
CA LEU A 13 -7.14 1.20 -1.69
C LEU A 13 -7.28 0.90 -3.19
N LEU A 14 -8.11 1.64 -3.91
CA LEU A 14 -8.26 1.47 -5.36
C LEU A 14 -6.94 1.75 -6.11
N PHE A 15 -6.24 2.84 -5.78
CA PHE A 15 -4.93 3.12 -6.37
C PHE A 15 -3.89 2.04 -6.04
N LEU A 16 -3.87 1.53 -4.81
CA LEU A 16 -2.96 0.45 -4.41
C LEU A 16 -3.26 -0.86 -5.14
N LEU A 17 -4.54 -1.22 -5.27
CA LEU A 17 -4.99 -2.39 -6.02
C LEU A 17 -4.66 -2.27 -7.51
N ASN A 18 -4.84 -1.07 -8.09
CA ASN A 18 -4.51 -0.79 -9.48
C ASN A 18 -3.00 -0.89 -9.76
N ALA A 19 -2.17 -0.32 -8.90
CA ALA A 19 -0.71 -0.33 -9.10
C ALA A 19 -0.07 -1.71 -8.80
N GLY A 20 -0.59 -2.44 -7.81
CA GLY A 20 -0.06 -3.75 -7.41
C GLY A 20 -0.72 -4.96 -8.09
N GLY A 21 -1.71 -4.72 -8.95
CA GLY A 21 -2.46 -5.74 -9.66
C GLY A 21 -1.71 -6.23 -10.91
N SER A 22 -1.86 -7.50 -11.23
CA SER A 22 -1.38 -8.09 -12.48
C SER A 22 -2.53 -8.21 -13.48
N ALA A 23 -2.25 -8.36 -14.77
CA ALA A 23 -3.30 -8.58 -15.77
C ALA A 23 -4.21 -9.76 -15.36
N ALA A 24 -5.52 -9.52 -15.39
CA ALA A 24 -6.49 -10.58 -15.16
C ALA A 24 -6.51 -11.57 -16.34
N ASP A 25 -6.83 -12.82 -16.05
CA ASP A 25 -7.07 -13.83 -17.09
C ASP A 25 -8.30 -13.43 -17.92
N PRO A 26 -8.24 -13.50 -19.27
CA PRO A 26 -9.39 -13.25 -20.15
C PRO A 26 -10.69 -13.96 -19.76
N GLU A 27 -10.61 -15.12 -19.09
CA GLU A 27 -11.77 -15.86 -18.58
C GLU A 27 -12.58 -15.06 -17.54
N HIS A 28 -11.95 -14.12 -16.84
CA HIS A 28 -12.60 -13.27 -15.84
C HIS A 28 -13.20 -12.03 -16.49
N THR A 29 -14.30 -12.22 -17.23
CA THR A 29 -14.95 -11.15 -18.00
C THR A 29 -15.25 -9.90 -17.14
N GLY A 30 -14.77 -8.75 -17.62
CA GLY A 30 -14.94 -7.45 -16.96
C GLY A 30 -13.93 -7.13 -15.86
N ALA A 31 -13.01 -8.04 -15.54
CA ALA A 31 -11.83 -7.75 -14.72
C ALA A 31 -10.65 -7.34 -15.62
N ALA A 32 -10.03 -6.21 -15.31
CA ALA A 32 -8.80 -5.75 -15.95
C ALA A 32 -7.56 -6.30 -15.24
N LEU A 33 -7.58 -6.26 -13.91
CA LEU A 33 -6.45 -6.63 -13.06
C LEU A 33 -6.89 -7.57 -11.94
N VAL A 34 -5.94 -8.34 -11.43
CA VAL A 34 -6.08 -9.20 -10.26
C VAL A 34 -5.00 -8.88 -9.23
N PHE A 35 -5.43 -8.69 -7.99
CA PHE A 35 -4.57 -8.52 -6.83
C PHE A 35 -4.86 -9.64 -5.83
N LYS A 36 -3.81 -10.34 -5.37
CA LYS A 36 -3.94 -11.51 -4.50
C LYS A 36 -3.44 -11.22 -3.08
N GLY A 37 -4.23 -11.63 -2.10
CA GLY A 37 -3.89 -11.63 -0.68
C GLY A 37 -4.27 -10.35 0.05
N GLU A 38 -5.17 -10.45 1.02
CA GLU A 38 -5.52 -9.33 1.91
C GLU A 38 -4.33 -8.88 2.76
N ALA A 39 -3.51 -9.81 3.25
CA ALA A 39 -2.29 -9.47 3.98
C ALA A 39 -1.29 -8.67 3.12
N ARG A 40 -1.27 -8.92 1.79
CA ARG A 40 -0.47 -8.14 0.85
C ARG A 40 -1.04 -6.72 0.74
N LEU A 41 -2.36 -6.59 0.62
CA LEU A 41 -3.03 -5.29 0.58
C LEU A 41 -2.82 -4.48 1.87
N GLN A 42 -2.82 -5.12 3.04
CA GLN A 42 -2.52 -4.47 4.33
C GLN A 42 -1.08 -3.92 4.37
N ALA A 43 -0.11 -4.64 3.78
CA ALA A 43 1.25 -4.15 3.69
C ALA A 43 1.38 -2.95 2.74
N PHE A 44 0.69 -3.00 1.60
CA PHE A 44 0.57 -1.86 0.66
C PHE A 44 -0.06 -0.64 1.35
N ASP A 45 -1.16 -0.86 2.06
CA ASP A 45 -1.87 0.15 2.86
C ASP A 45 -0.91 0.81 3.86
N PHE A 46 -0.16 -0.01 4.61
CA PHE A 46 0.80 0.46 5.60
C PHE A 46 1.84 1.44 5.04
N TRP A 47 2.49 1.09 3.92
CA TRP A 47 3.48 1.97 3.30
C TRP A 47 2.88 3.24 2.71
N MET A 48 1.68 3.14 2.13
CA MET A 48 0.95 4.33 1.65
C MET A 48 0.59 5.30 2.77
N ARG A 49 0.30 4.76 3.96
CA ARG A 49 -0.08 5.53 5.15
C ARG A 49 1.10 6.06 5.96
N ASN A 50 2.28 5.47 5.81
CA ASN A 50 3.49 5.85 6.53
C ASN A 50 4.63 6.07 5.51
N PRO A 51 4.69 7.26 4.89
CA PRO A 51 5.65 7.56 3.81
C PRO A 51 7.11 7.42 4.24
N ASP A 52 7.41 7.65 5.52
CA ASP A 52 8.73 7.40 6.12
C ASP A 52 9.13 5.93 6.02
N TYR A 53 8.21 5.00 6.28
CA TYR A 53 8.46 3.57 6.07
C TYR A 53 8.62 3.22 4.60
N LEU A 54 7.83 3.83 3.69
CA LEU A 54 8.02 3.63 2.24
C LEU A 54 9.41 4.11 1.79
N ALA A 55 9.85 5.29 2.24
CA ALA A 55 11.17 5.83 1.95
C ALA A 55 12.30 4.93 2.48
N ALA A 56 12.16 4.40 3.70
CA ALA A 56 13.12 3.44 4.23
C ALA A 56 13.27 2.19 3.34
N GLU A 57 12.16 1.68 2.80
CA GLU A 57 12.18 0.54 1.88
C GLU A 57 12.77 0.90 0.51
N LEU A 58 12.55 2.11 0.01
CA LEU A 58 13.15 2.60 -1.22
C LEU A 58 14.67 2.75 -1.09
N ILE A 59 15.16 3.21 0.08
CA ILE A 59 16.59 3.25 0.38
C ILE A 59 17.18 1.82 0.39
N ASP A 60 16.52 0.87 1.06
CA ASP A 60 16.99 -0.52 1.06
C ASP A 60 16.99 -1.13 -0.35
N LEU A 61 15.98 -0.82 -1.16
CA LEU A 61 15.92 -1.25 -2.56
C LEU A 61 17.06 -0.63 -3.38
N PHE A 62 17.37 0.66 -3.17
CA PHE A 62 18.54 1.32 -3.78
C PHE A 62 19.84 0.63 -3.37
N LEU A 63 20.04 0.34 -2.08
CA LEU A 63 21.27 -0.31 -1.62
C LEU A 63 21.48 -1.68 -2.26
N HIS A 64 20.41 -2.42 -2.50
CA HIS A 64 20.46 -3.72 -3.18
C HIS A 64 20.65 -3.60 -4.71
N THR A 65 19.94 -2.68 -5.36
CA THR A 65 19.84 -2.65 -6.84
C THR A 65 20.72 -1.59 -7.50
N GLN A 66 21.23 -0.64 -6.72
CA GLN A 66 21.91 0.58 -7.16
C GLN A 66 21.06 1.47 -8.07
N ASP A 67 19.73 1.27 -8.09
CA ASP A 67 18.80 2.11 -8.84
C ASP A 67 18.59 3.47 -8.15
N LYS A 68 19.27 4.50 -8.67
CA LYS A 68 19.20 5.87 -8.16
C LYS A 68 17.80 6.48 -8.17
N THR A 69 16.87 5.96 -8.99
CA THR A 69 15.48 6.44 -8.97
C THR A 69 14.80 6.13 -7.64
N CYS A 70 15.19 5.05 -6.96
CA CYS A 70 14.67 4.71 -5.63
C CYS A 70 15.16 5.69 -4.58
N LEU A 71 16.45 6.05 -4.61
CA LEU A 71 17.00 7.07 -3.70
C LEU A 71 16.38 8.45 -3.94
N GLY A 72 16.22 8.85 -5.21
CA GLY A 72 15.54 10.09 -5.58
C GLY A 72 14.09 10.15 -5.09
N ALA A 73 13.34 9.05 -5.25
CA ALA A 73 11.97 8.96 -4.74
C ALA A 73 11.90 9.01 -3.21
N ALA A 74 12.85 8.40 -2.51
CA ALA A 74 12.95 8.49 -1.05
C ALA A 74 13.23 9.93 -0.59
N GLN A 75 14.11 10.65 -1.30
CA GLN A 75 14.39 12.06 -1.03
C GLN A 75 13.15 12.93 -1.27
N GLU A 76 12.46 12.74 -2.39
CA GLU A 76 11.25 13.48 -2.77
C GLU A 76 10.13 13.34 -1.71
N ILE A 77 9.98 12.17 -1.09
CA ILE A 77 9.03 11.95 0.02
C ILE A 77 9.31 12.90 1.19
N PHE A 78 10.58 13.13 1.52
CA PHE A 78 10.98 14.01 2.62
C PHE A 78 10.98 15.48 2.24
N ASP A 79 11.40 15.82 1.02
CA ASP A 79 11.38 17.19 0.51
C ASP A 79 9.95 17.75 0.44
N ASN A 80 8.96 16.88 0.22
CA ASN A 80 7.54 17.23 0.23
C ASN A 80 6.87 17.11 1.62
N GLU A 81 7.64 16.90 2.68
CA GLU A 81 7.17 16.76 4.07
C GLU A 81 6.09 15.68 4.26
N GLU A 82 6.07 14.64 3.44
CA GLU A 82 4.99 13.64 3.47
C GLU A 82 4.87 12.86 4.79
N PRO A 83 5.96 12.50 5.48
CA PRO A 83 5.87 11.88 6.80
C PRO A 83 5.09 12.70 7.84
N ASP A 84 5.06 14.03 7.68
CA ASP A 84 4.37 14.95 8.58
C ASP A 84 2.96 15.30 8.05
N LEU A 85 2.84 15.55 6.74
CA LEU A 85 1.59 16.02 6.10
C LEU A 85 0.62 14.91 5.67
N ARG A 86 1.13 13.72 5.32
CA ARG A 86 0.34 12.64 4.68
C ARG A 86 0.13 11.43 5.58
N ARG A 87 0.81 11.36 6.71
CA ARG A 87 0.79 10.19 7.59
C ARG A 87 -0.60 9.92 8.16
N VAL A 88 -1.03 8.66 8.06
CA VAL A 88 -2.27 8.15 8.64
C VAL A 88 -1.92 7.01 9.60
N PRO A 89 -1.96 7.23 10.93
CA PRO A 89 -1.47 6.25 11.89
C PRO A 89 -2.16 4.87 11.77
N MET A 90 -1.39 3.80 11.88
CA MET A 90 -1.91 2.43 11.99
C MET A 90 -1.56 1.84 13.34
N VAL A 91 -2.46 0.98 13.85
CA VAL A 91 -2.23 0.25 15.09
C VAL A 91 -1.64 -1.12 14.78
N ARG A 92 -0.78 -1.61 15.68
CA ARG A 92 -0.35 -3.01 15.64
C ARG A 92 -1.46 -3.89 16.20
N TYR A 93 -1.90 -4.88 15.43
CA TYR A 93 -2.91 -5.84 15.86
C TYR A 93 -2.48 -7.27 15.53
N PHE A 94 -2.32 -8.10 16.58
CA PHE A 94 -1.79 -9.47 16.63
C PHE A 94 -0.48 -9.68 15.87
N PHE A 95 -0.55 -9.54 14.56
CA PHE A 95 0.39 -10.05 13.58
C PHE A 95 0.93 -8.96 12.64
N GLY A 96 0.61 -7.68 12.85
CA GLY A 96 1.18 -6.58 12.08
C GLY A 96 0.34 -5.31 12.16
N ALA A 97 0.64 -4.36 11.28
CA ALA A 97 -0.23 -3.23 10.99
C ALA A 97 -1.57 -3.74 10.46
N TYR A 98 -2.66 -3.25 11.03
CA TYR A 98 -4.00 -3.70 10.67
C TYR A 98 -4.96 -2.53 10.54
N GLU A 99 -5.74 -2.56 9.46
CA GLU A 99 -6.91 -1.73 9.25
C GLU A 99 -8.13 -2.61 8.95
N ARG A 100 -9.31 -2.22 9.41
CA ARG A 100 -10.56 -2.81 8.93
C ARG A 100 -10.86 -2.27 7.52
N LEU A 101 -10.76 -3.13 6.51
CA LEU A 101 -10.92 -2.72 5.10
C LEU A 101 -12.39 -2.74 4.63
N ASP A 102 -13.30 -3.35 5.40
CA ASP A 102 -14.67 -3.65 4.98
C ASP A 102 -15.45 -2.42 4.48
N ASP A 103 -15.38 -1.30 5.18
CA ASP A 103 -16.16 -0.10 4.83
C ASP A 103 -15.69 0.49 3.49
N ALA A 104 -14.37 0.59 3.30
CA ALA A 104 -13.76 1.10 2.07
C ALA A 104 -13.99 0.13 0.90
N LEU A 105 -13.80 -1.17 1.13
CA LEU A 105 -14.04 -2.22 0.13
C LEU A 105 -15.52 -2.32 -0.26
N SER A 106 -16.44 -2.10 0.67
CA SER A 106 -17.88 -2.08 0.39
C SER A 106 -18.25 -0.94 -0.56
N LEU A 107 -17.63 0.23 -0.42
CA LEU A 107 -17.83 1.34 -1.36
C LEU A 107 -17.32 0.99 -2.78
N LEU A 108 -16.13 0.40 -2.89
CA LEU A 108 -15.57 -0.02 -4.17
C LEU A 108 -16.43 -1.10 -4.84
N ARG A 109 -16.90 -2.07 -4.05
CA ARG A 109 -17.80 -3.14 -4.53
C ARG A 109 -19.16 -2.61 -4.96
N SER A 110 -19.75 -1.66 -4.21
CA SER A 110 -21.06 -1.10 -4.52
C SER A 110 -21.12 -0.38 -5.88
N ARG A 111 -19.97 0.06 -6.40
CA ARG A 111 -19.80 0.74 -7.69
C ARG A 111 -19.21 -0.17 -8.77
N ASP A 112 -19.09 -1.47 -8.49
CA ASP A 112 -18.44 -2.47 -9.35
C ASP A 112 -17.04 -2.04 -9.84
N LEU A 113 -16.26 -1.40 -8.95
CA LEU A 113 -14.86 -1.02 -9.22
C LEU A 113 -13.90 -2.15 -8.82
N VAL A 114 -14.28 -2.88 -7.77
CA VAL A 114 -13.52 -4.03 -7.26
C VAL A 114 -14.50 -5.14 -6.90
N ARG A 115 -14.24 -6.35 -7.41
CA ARG A 115 -14.94 -7.58 -7.03
C ARG A 115 -14.05 -8.41 -6.12
N ILE A 116 -14.63 -8.95 -5.04
CA ILE A 116 -13.89 -9.67 -4.00
C ILE A 116 -14.35 -11.13 -4.03
N THR A 117 -13.40 -12.03 -4.20
CA THR A 117 -13.61 -13.48 -4.09
C THR A 117 -12.50 -14.09 -3.23
N GLY A 118 -12.45 -15.42 -3.15
CA GLY A 118 -11.30 -16.09 -2.58
C GLY A 118 -11.13 -17.50 -3.13
N SER A 119 -9.88 -17.97 -3.15
CA SER A 119 -9.61 -19.38 -3.36
C SER A 119 -10.05 -20.15 -2.11
N LYS A 120 -10.81 -21.22 -2.31
CA LYS A 120 -11.26 -22.10 -1.22
C LYS A 120 -10.39 -23.34 -1.17
N GLY A 121 -9.95 -23.70 0.03
CA GLY A 121 -9.30 -24.99 0.27
C GLY A 121 -10.32 -26.13 0.34
N THR A 122 -9.83 -27.35 0.49
CA THR A 122 -10.62 -28.60 0.57
C THR A 122 -11.72 -28.54 1.63
N ASN A 123 -11.52 -27.77 2.70
CA ASN A 123 -12.49 -27.61 3.80
C ASN A 123 -13.43 -26.40 3.61
N SER A 124 -13.56 -25.87 2.39
CA SER A 124 -14.32 -24.64 2.05
C SER A 124 -13.85 -23.36 2.76
N LYS A 125 -12.75 -23.40 3.51
CA LYS A 125 -12.11 -22.22 4.12
C LYS A 125 -11.43 -21.40 3.03
N VAL A 126 -11.58 -20.08 3.09
CA VAL A 126 -10.86 -19.15 2.21
C VAL A 126 -9.37 -19.22 2.55
N LEU A 127 -8.55 -19.60 1.58
CA LEU A 127 -7.09 -19.66 1.70
C LEU A 127 -6.47 -18.30 1.35
N GLU A 128 -7.00 -17.66 0.31
CA GLU A 128 -6.52 -16.37 -0.16
C GLU A 128 -7.68 -15.53 -0.68
N THR A 129 -7.77 -14.28 -0.19
CA THR A 129 -8.68 -13.27 -0.75
C THR A 129 -8.11 -12.78 -2.08
N ILE A 130 -8.96 -12.74 -3.11
CA ILE A 130 -8.60 -12.26 -4.45
C ILE A 130 -9.48 -11.05 -4.77
N PHE A 131 -8.83 -9.97 -5.18
CA PHE A 131 -9.47 -8.74 -5.61
C PHE A 131 -9.34 -8.63 -7.13
N PHE A 132 -10.46 -8.58 -7.84
CA PHE A 132 -10.50 -8.26 -9.26
C PHE A 132 -10.84 -6.79 -9.41
N ILE A 133 -9.94 -6.02 -10.03
CA ILE A 133 -10.19 -4.63 -10.40
C ILE A 133 -10.84 -4.65 -11.77
N THR A 134 -12.02 -4.04 -11.88
CA THR A 134 -12.77 -4.01 -13.14
C THR A 134 -12.20 -2.98 -14.10
N ASN A 135 -12.63 -3.02 -15.37
CA ASN A 135 -12.27 -1.97 -16.35
C ASN A 135 -12.64 -0.58 -15.82
N SER A 136 -13.83 -0.42 -15.23
CA SER A 136 -14.27 0.84 -14.63
C SER A 136 -13.43 1.24 -13.41
N GLY A 137 -12.92 0.28 -12.64
CA GLY A 137 -11.97 0.54 -11.55
C GLY A 137 -10.64 1.13 -12.04
N VAL A 138 -10.10 0.60 -13.13
CA VAL A 138 -8.87 1.11 -13.77
C VAL A 138 -9.11 2.48 -14.41
N GLU A 139 -10.21 2.63 -15.17
CA GLU A 139 -10.60 3.89 -15.79
C GLU A 139 -10.76 5.00 -14.75
N LEU A 140 -11.42 4.69 -13.63
CA LEU A 140 -11.62 5.65 -12.53
C LEU A 140 -10.29 6.16 -11.96
N CYS A 141 -9.26 5.31 -11.82
CA CYS A 141 -7.94 5.79 -11.39
C CYS A 141 -7.38 6.84 -12.36
N SER A 142 -7.50 6.59 -13.66
CA SER A 142 -6.99 7.49 -14.70
C SER A 142 -7.81 8.79 -14.81
N ASP A 143 -9.12 8.71 -14.65
CA ASP A 143 -10.00 9.87 -14.77
C ASP A 143 -9.98 10.72 -13.51
N ALA A 144 -9.82 10.10 -12.34
CA ALA A 144 -9.69 10.80 -11.08
C ALA A 144 -8.47 11.73 -11.06
N THR A 145 -7.32 11.31 -11.60
CA THR A 145 -6.13 12.17 -11.65
C THR A 145 -6.25 13.28 -12.70
N LYS A 146 -6.91 13.02 -13.83
CA LYS A 146 -7.20 14.06 -14.83
C LYS A 146 -8.15 15.13 -14.29
N GLN A 147 -9.22 14.72 -13.62
CA GLN A 147 -10.23 15.62 -13.08
C GLN A 147 -9.74 16.35 -11.82
N GLN A 148 -8.95 15.67 -10.99
CA GLN A 148 -8.42 16.19 -9.74
C GLN A 148 -6.91 15.90 -9.65
N PRO A 149 -6.05 16.78 -10.20
CA PRO A 149 -4.60 16.56 -10.24
C PRO A 149 -3.94 16.29 -8.88
N ILE A 150 -4.53 16.77 -7.78
CA ILE A 150 -4.05 16.48 -6.42
C ILE A 150 -4.05 14.97 -6.09
N LEU A 151 -4.89 14.18 -6.78
CA LEU A 151 -4.93 12.73 -6.64
C LEU A 151 -3.76 12.03 -7.33
N GLN A 152 -2.96 12.74 -8.14
CA GLN A 152 -1.74 12.18 -8.75
C GLN A 152 -0.78 11.64 -7.69
N TRP A 153 -0.78 12.23 -6.49
CA TRP A 153 -0.03 11.72 -5.35
C TRP A 153 -0.39 10.25 -5.04
N TYR A 154 -1.68 9.88 -5.07
CA TYR A 154 -2.08 8.50 -4.81
C TYR A 154 -1.57 7.54 -5.90
N ALA A 155 -1.58 7.95 -7.17
CA ALA A 155 -1.06 7.15 -8.26
C ALA A 155 0.45 6.92 -8.12
N GLN A 156 1.22 8.00 -7.96
CA GLN A 156 2.68 7.94 -7.86
C GLN A 156 3.16 7.14 -6.64
N ARG A 157 2.54 7.35 -5.47
CA ARG A 157 2.95 6.60 -4.27
C ARG A 157 2.50 5.14 -4.33
N ALA A 158 1.37 4.82 -4.96
CA ALA A 158 0.97 3.44 -5.18
C ALA A 158 1.95 2.67 -6.10
N GLU A 159 2.51 3.32 -7.12
CA GLU A 159 3.55 2.74 -7.97
C GLU A 159 4.84 2.45 -7.19
N LEU A 160 5.28 3.38 -6.32
CA LEU A 160 6.44 3.15 -5.45
C LEU A 160 6.21 2.01 -4.47
N VAL A 161 5.00 1.93 -3.89
CA VAL A 161 4.61 0.82 -3.02
C VAL A 161 4.65 -0.52 -3.79
N ALA A 162 4.11 -0.56 -5.01
CA ALA A 162 4.15 -1.75 -5.85
C ALA A 162 5.59 -2.15 -6.20
N LYS A 163 6.45 -1.17 -6.52
CA LYS A 163 7.88 -1.38 -6.78
C LYS A 163 8.61 -1.99 -5.58
N VAL A 164 8.38 -1.44 -4.38
CA VAL A 164 8.98 -1.94 -3.13
C VAL A 164 8.50 -3.34 -2.77
N ALA A 165 7.23 -3.64 -3.06
CA ALA A 165 6.64 -4.95 -2.78
C ALA A 165 7.07 -6.03 -3.77
N GLY A 166 7.24 -5.68 -5.05
CA GLY A 166 7.47 -6.65 -6.13
C GLY A 166 6.40 -7.75 -6.11
N ASP A 167 6.85 -8.98 -6.41
CA ASP A 167 5.99 -10.18 -6.43
C ASP A 167 5.79 -10.81 -5.04
N ALA A 168 6.29 -10.19 -3.97
CA ALA A 168 6.21 -10.77 -2.64
C ALA A 168 4.76 -10.83 -2.13
N GLY A 169 4.39 -12.00 -1.62
CA GLY A 169 3.11 -12.23 -0.94
C GLY A 169 3.07 -11.62 0.46
N GLY A 170 1.88 -11.56 1.06
CA GLY A 170 1.67 -10.89 2.34
C GLY A 170 2.54 -11.38 3.50
N ALA A 171 2.85 -12.68 3.57
CA ALA A 171 3.73 -13.22 4.61
C ALA A 171 5.18 -12.70 4.51
N ALA A 172 5.71 -12.62 3.29
CA ALA A 172 7.05 -12.10 3.04
C ALA A 172 7.12 -10.58 3.28
N LEU A 173 6.12 -9.82 2.81
CA LEU A 173 6.04 -8.38 3.06
C LEU A 173 5.93 -8.08 4.55
N LYS A 174 5.15 -8.89 5.28
CA LYS A 174 5.09 -8.79 6.74
C LYS A 174 6.47 -9.01 7.36
N GLN A 175 7.19 -10.07 7.01
CA GLN A 175 8.55 -10.29 7.54
C GLN A 175 9.47 -9.10 7.28
N LYS A 176 9.37 -8.49 6.08
CA LYS A 176 10.10 -7.26 5.74
C LYS A 176 9.80 -6.11 6.70
N GLN A 177 8.54 -5.87 7.03
CA GLN A 177 8.14 -4.85 8.01
C GLN A 177 8.72 -5.12 9.41
N TYR A 178 8.82 -6.38 9.82
CA TYR A 178 9.41 -6.77 11.11
C TYR A 178 10.94 -6.57 11.18
N LEU A 179 11.63 -6.34 10.07
CA LEU A 179 13.05 -5.96 10.10
C LEU A 179 13.27 -4.57 10.71
N ARG A 180 12.23 -3.73 10.76
CA ARG A 180 12.30 -2.40 11.38
C ARG A 180 12.08 -2.51 12.87
N THR A 181 13.07 -2.12 13.66
CA THR A 181 13.03 -2.18 15.13
C THR A 181 11.81 -1.47 15.71
N SER A 182 11.50 -0.25 15.25
CA SER A 182 10.35 0.53 15.70
C SER A 182 9.01 -0.15 15.42
N TYR A 183 8.90 -0.88 14.30
CA TYR A 183 7.72 -1.69 13.99
C TYR A 183 7.66 -2.94 14.89
N ALA A 184 8.78 -3.65 15.01
CA ALA A 184 8.88 -4.89 15.77
C ALA A 184 8.69 -4.70 17.28
N SER A 185 9.02 -3.52 17.82
CA SER A 185 8.91 -3.19 19.25
C SER A 185 7.55 -2.58 19.64
N THR A 186 6.74 -2.13 18.68
CA THR A 186 5.40 -1.56 18.95
C THR A 186 4.55 -2.58 19.72
N LYS A 187 3.89 -2.21 20.83
CA LYS A 187 3.07 -3.19 21.57
C LYS A 187 1.73 -3.42 20.89
N LEU A 188 1.05 -4.51 21.28
CA LEU A 188 -0.28 -4.83 20.79
C LEU A 188 -1.26 -3.68 21.10
N LYS A 189 -2.04 -3.25 20.09
CA LYS A 189 -2.99 -2.13 20.11
C LYS A 189 -2.37 -0.74 20.22
N GLU A 190 -1.05 -0.61 20.21
CA GLU A 190 -0.39 0.69 20.13
C GLU A 190 -0.26 1.17 18.69
N VAL A 191 -0.18 2.49 18.53
CA VAL A 191 0.12 3.14 17.25
C VAL A 191 1.58 2.85 16.90
N ILE A 192 1.81 2.39 15.67
CA ILE A 192 3.17 2.20 15.14
C ILE A 192 3.82 3.59 15.03
N PRO A 193 4.97 3.85 15.68
CA PRO A 193 5.60 5.17 15.69
C PRO A 193 6.17 5.54 14.32
N SER A 194 6.45 6.83 14.11
CA SER A 194 7.19 7.30 12.94
C SER A 194 8.67 6.91 13.06
N ILE A 195 9.32 6.69 11.92
CA ILE A 195 10.78 6.51 11.78
C ILE A 195 11.42 7.65 10.97
N ALA A 196 10.71 8.76 10.78
CA ALA A 196 11.16 9.87 9.93
C ALA A 196 12.58 10.36 10.26
N ASP A 197 12.92 10.51 11.55
CA ASP A 197 14.25 10.99 11.96
C ASP A 197 15.38 10.00 11.67
N GLU A 198 15.10 8.70 11.74
CA GLU A 198 16.04 7.65 11.32
C GLU A 198 16.29 7.75 9.82
N VAL A 199 15.23 7.88 9.03
CA VAL A 199 15.32 7.93 7.57
C VAL A 199 15.99 9.22 7.09
N ARG A 200 15.75 10.37 7.72
CA ARG A 200 16.46 11.63 7.44
C ARG A 200 17.97 11.47 7.59
N LYS A 201 18.43 10.80 8.66
CA LYS A 201 19.85 10.54 8.89
C LYS A 201 20.43 9.65 7.79
N ARG A 202 19.73 8.57 7.44
CA ARG A 202 20.14 7.66 6.36
C ARG A 202 20.22 8.35 5.00
N LEU A 203 19.27 9.23 4.68
CA LEU A 203 19.29 10.02 3.44
C LEU A 203 20.51 10.94 3.42
N ALA A 204 20.75 11.69 4.50
CA ALA A 204 21.90 12.59 4.59
C ALA A 204 23.24 11.87 4.41
N GLU A 205 23.39 10.66 4.96
CA GLU A 205 24.59 9.83 4.79
C GLU A 205 24.81 9.35 3.34
N LEU A 206 23.73 9.14 2.57
CA LEU A 206 23.79 8.63 1.20
C LEU A 206 23.87 9.72 0.13
N THR A 207 23.53 10.96 0.49
CA THR A 207 23.55 12.13 -0.41
C THR A 207 24.71 13.09 -0.13
N ALA A 208 25.47 12.86 0.94
CA ALA A 208 26.71 13.59 1.25
C ALA A 208 27.85 13.21 0.28
#